data_AF-A0A0R3T8F1-F1
#
_entry.id   AF-A0A0R3T8F1-F1
#
_cell.length_a   1.000
_cell.length_b   1.000
_cell.length_c   1.000
_cell.angle_alpha   90.00
_cell.angle_beta   90.00
_cell.angle_gamma   90.00
#
_symmetry.space_group_name_H-M   'P 1'
#
loop_
_entity.id
_entity.type
_entity.pdbx_description
1 polymer ?
#
loop_
_entity_poly.entity_id
_entity_poly.type
_entity_poly.pdbx_seq_one_letter_code
_entity_poly.pdbx_strand_id
1 'polypeptide(L)'
;MEVWSAGNVTSNTDLIGACIPREECDFERLASSQPFLQHVGVDHLQLLLQSPWICDGNKTMKFKALCTWSRVSTVNAKLTKRERHFKHLLELTT
;
A
#
# COMPACT_ATOMS: atom_id res chain seq x y z
N MET A 1 7.39 -1.69 10.30
CA MET A 1 5.92 -1.77 10.34
C MET A 1 5.35 -0.99 11.50
N GLU A 2 5.72 -1.28 12.77
CA GLU A 2 5.18 -0.55 13.93
C GLU A 2 5.42 0.97 13.88
N VAL A 3 6.62 1.38 13.45
CA VAL A 3 6.99 2.80 13.28
C VAL A 3 6.13 3.49 12.22
N TRP A 4 5.94 2.88 11.06
CA TRP A 4 5.05 3.41 10.01
C TRP A 4 3.60 3.48 10.50
N SER A 5 3.11 2.44 11.19
CA SER A 5 1.76 2.44 11.77
C SER A 5 1.57 3.55 12.79
N ALA A 6 2.56 3.82 13.65
CA ALA A 6 2.54 4.94 14.57
C ALA A 6 2.51 6.28 13.82
N GLY A 7 3.30 6.43 12.75
CA GLY A 7 3.23 7.58 11.86
C GLY A 7 1.85 7.78 11.25
N ASN A 8 1.22 6.71 10.78
CA ASN A 8 -0.10 6.75 10.19
C ASN A 8 -1.22 7.09 11.21
N VAL A 9 -1.14 6.54 12.43
CA VAL A 9 -2.09 6.87 13.52
C VAL A 9 -1.94 8.33 13.97
N THR A 10 -0.72 8.86 13.98
CA THR A 10 -0.43 10.23 14.40
C THR A 10 -0.47 11.25 13.26
N SER A 11 -0.76 10.82 12.02
CA SER A 11 -0.67 11.65 10.81
C SER A 11 0.70 12.34 10.64
N ASN A 12 1.77 11.70 11.13
CA ASN A 12 3.15 12.21 11.01
C ASN A 12 3.74 11.80 9.66
N THR A 13 3.64 12.69 8.68
CA THR A 13 4.11 12.48 7.30
C THR A 13 5.61 12.28 7.20
N ASP A 14 6.40 12.90 8.07
CA ASP A 14 7.86 12.76 8.07
C ASP A 14 8.26 11.35 8.49
N LEU A 15 7.58 10.82 9.52
CA LEU A 15 7.81 9.45 10.01
C LEU A 15 7.35 8.40 9.00
N ILE A 16 6.22 8.66 8.32
CA ILE A 16 5.73 7.83 7.21
C ILE A 16 6.76 7.84 6.07
N GLY A 17 7.22 9.03 5.67
CA GLY A 17 8.19 9.22 4.59
C GLY A 17 9.52 8.52 4.86
N ALA A 18 10.03 8.61 6.09
CA ALA A 18 11.25 7.94 6.51
C ALA A 18 11.17 6.40 6.43
N CYS A 19 9.95 5.84 6.48
CA CYS A 19 9.74 4.40 6.37
C CYS A 19 9.67 3.90 4.92
N ILE A 20 9.41 4.78 3.93
CA ILE A 20 9.20 4.41 2.52
C ILE A 20 10.33 3.53 1.97
N PRO A 21 11.63 3.89 2.07
CA PRO A 21 12.70 3.09 1.47
C PRO A 21 12.73 1.66 2.01
N ARG A 22 12.42 1.49 3.30
CA ARG A 22 12.39 0.18 3.93
C ARG A 22 11.19 -0.65 3.45
N GLU A 23 10.04 -0.02 3.26
CA GLU A 23 8.84 -0.69 2.76
C GLU A 23 8.96 -1.07 1.28
N GLU A 24 9.66 -0.26 0.49
CA GLU A 24 10.02 -0.60 -0.90
C GLU A 24 10.91 -1.85 -0.94
N CYS A 25 11.97 -1.92 -0.11
CA CYS A 25 12.82 -3.10 -0.02
C CYS A 25 12.08 -4.35 0.47
N ASP A 26 11.19 -4.21 1.45
CA ASP A 26 10.43 -5.32 2.04
C ASP A 26 9.08 -5.58 1.32
N PHE A 27 8.82 -4.93 0.17
CA PHE A 27 7.49 -4.89 -0.46
C PHE A 27 6.95 -6.28 -0.76
N GLU A 28 7.80 -7.22 -1.16
CA GLU A 28 7.41 -8.61 -1.41
C GLU A 28 6.75 -9.28 -0.22
N ARG A 29 7.31 -9.07 0.97
CA ARG A 29 6.72 -9.58 2.22
C ARG A 29 5.43 -8.83 2.56
N LEU A 30 5.40 -7.52 2.28
CA LEU A 30 4.28 -6.64 2.64
C LEU A 30 3.07 -6.75 1.70
N ALA A 31 3.28 -7.14 0.44
CA ALA A 31 2.26 -7.24 -0.60
C ALA A 31 1.14 -8.23 -0.27
N SER A 32 1.37 -9.15 0.66
CA SER A 32 0.37 -10.11 1.16
C SER A 32 -0.04 -9.87 2.61
N SER A 33 0.53 -8.85 3.28
CA SER A 33 0.31 -8.58 4.69
C SER A 33 -0.98 -7.79 4.89
N GLN A 34 -2.05 -8.49 5.28
CA GLN A 34 -3.32 -7.84 5.62
C GLN A 34 -3.20 -6.82 6.77
N PRO A 35 -2.49 -7.10 7.88
CA PRO A 35 -2.34 -6.15 8.98
C PRO A 35 -1.64 -4.86 8.57
N PHE A 36 -0.76 -4.91 7.58
CA PHE A 36 -0.15 -3.72 7.00
C PHE A 36 -1.15 -3.00 6.08
N LEU A 37 -1.66 -3.71 5.07
CA LEU A 37 -2.47 -3.14 4.00
C LEU A 37 -3.83 -2.60 4.49
N GLN A 38 -4.34 -3.06 5.64
CA GLN A 38 -5.56 -2.48 6.23
C GLN A 38 -5.37 -1.01 6.64
N HIS A 39 -4.15 -0.61 7.00
CA HIS A 39 -3.84 0.74 7.43
C HIS A 39 -3.30 1.62 6.30
N VAL A 40 -2.80 1.01 5.22
CA VAL A 40 -2.29 1.73 4.04
C VAL A 40 -3.40 2.54 3.37
N GLY A 41 -3.15 3.84 3.19
CA GLY A 41 -3.99 4.76 2.43
C GLY A 41 -3.82 4.63 0.92
N VAL A 42 -4.67 5.31 0.15
CA VAL A 42 -4.60 5.34 -1.32
C VAL A 42 -3.27 5.91 -1.78
N ASP A 43 -2.89 7.07 -1.25
CA ASP A 43 -1.71 7.82 -1.69
C ASP A 43 -0.41 7.07 -1.41
N HIS A 44 -0.33 6.41 -0.25
CA HIS A 44 0.82 5.58 0.11
C HIS A 44 0.90 4.32 -0.76
N LEU A 45 -0.24 3.66 -1.03
CA LEU A 45 -0.25 2.52 -1.95
C LEU A 45 0.16 2.93 -3.36
N GLN A 46 -0.34 4.06 -3.86
CA GLN A 46 0.06 4.63 -5.14
C GLN A 46 1.57 4.85 -5.21
N LEU A 47 2.15 5.47 -4.19
CA LEU A 47 3.59 5.73 -4.11
C LEU A 47 4.39 4.42 -4.17
N LEU A 48 3.98 3.41 -3.39
CA LEU A 48 4.61 2.09 -3.44
C LEU A 48 4.49 1.47 -4.84
N LEU A 49 3.29 1.47 -5.45
CA LEU A 49 3.09 0.90 -6.78
C LEU A 49 3.92 1.58 -7.87
N GLN A 50 4.19 2.88 -7.74
CA GLN A 50 5.01 3.67 -8.67
C GLN A 50 6.51 3.60 -8.39
N SER A 51 6.92 2.98 -7.28
CA SER A 51 8.32 2.94 -6.89
C SER A 51 9.18 2.19 -7.93
N PRO A 52 10.28 2.79 -8.42
CA PRO A 52 11.19 2.15 -9.36
C PRO A 52 12.06 1.08 -8.69
N TRP A 53 12.14 1.08 -7.35
CA TRP A 53 12.94 0.12 -6.57
C TRP A 53 12.24 -1.24 -6.42
N ILE A 54 10.98 -1.33 -6.86
CA ILE A 54 10.18 -2.54 -6.88
C ILE A 54 10.35 -3.19 -8.27
N CYS A 55 11.41 -4.00 -8.43
CA CYS A 55 11.91 -4.56 -9.71
C CYS A 55 10.86 -5.31 -10.58
N ASP A 56 11.10 -5.40 -11.90
CA ASP A 56 10.16 -5.86 -12.95
C ASP A 56 9.49 -7.24 -12.83
N GLY A 57 9.91 -8.13 -11.94
CA GLY A 57 9.20 -9.39 -11.63
C GLY A 57 7.85 -9.22 -10.90
N ASN A 58 7.40 -7.97 -10.75
CA ASN A 58 6.51 -7.54 -9.67
C ASN A 58 5.14 -7.06 -10.15
N LYS A 59 4.79 -7.14 -11.45
CA LYS A 59 3.39 -6.84 -11.89
C LYS A 59 2.37 -7.69 -11.14
N THR A 60 2.65 -8.99 -11.04
CA THR A 60 1.81 -9.93 -10.28
C THR A 60 1.76 -9.58 -8.79
N MET A 61 2.85 -9.08 -8.21
CA MET A 61 2.93 -8.77 -6.79
C MET A 61 2.33 -7.39 -6.45
N LYS A 62 2.53 -6.37 -7.29
CA LYS A 62 1.79 -5.10 -7.28
C LYS A 62 0.28 -5.34 -7.39
N PHE A 63 -0.13 -6.20 -8.32
CA PHE A 63 -1.53 -6.63 -8.45
C PHE A 63 -2.03 -7.35 -7.20
N LYS A 64 -1.23 -8.30 -6.65
CA LYS A 64 -1.57 -9.00 -5.40
C LYS A 64 -1.71 -8.05 -4.20
N ALA A 65 -0.84 -7.05 -4.09
CA ALA A 65 -0.91 -6.01 -3.07
C ALA A 65 -2.20 -5.19 -3.23
N LEU A 66 -2.53 -4.77 -4.45
CA LEU A 66 -3.75 -4.03 -4.75
C LEU A 66 -5.01 -4.83 -4.43
N CYS A 67 -5.07 -6.11 -4.84
CA CYS A 67 -6.18 -7.00 -4.51
C CYS A 67 -6.33 -7.22 -3.00
N THR A 68 -5.22 -7.43 -2.29
CA THR A 68 -5.24 -7.60 -0.84
C THR A 68 -5.73 -6.32 -0.17
N TRP A 69 -5.16 -5.17 -0.54
CA TRP A 69 -5.55 -3.86 -0.03
C TRP A 69 -7.04 -3.56 -0.25
N SER A 70 -7.58 -3.86 -1.43
CA SER A 70 -9.00 -3.67 -1.70
C SER A 70 -9.91 -4.50 -0.80
N ARG A 71 -9.46 -5.67 -0.34
CA ARG A 71 -10.28 -6.64 0.42
C ARG A 71 -10.14 -6.53 1.94
N VAL A 72 -9.05 -5.95 2.44
CA VAL A 72 -8.74 -5.93 3.89
C VAL A 72 -9.44 -4.82 4.68
N SER A 73 -10.37 -4.07 4.08
CA SER A 73 -11.17 -3.09 4.83
C SER A 73 -12.47 -3.72 5.32
N THR A 74 -12.74 -3.63 6.61
CA THR A 74 -14.01 -4.06 7.22
C THR A 74 -15.02 -2.91 7.37
N VAL A 75 -14.61 -1.67 7.07
CA VAL A 75 -15.45 -0.48 7.19
C VAL A 75 -15.98 -0.08 5.81
N ASN A 76 -17.31 -0.02 5.66
CA ASN A 76 -17.98 0.28 4.39
C ASN A 76 -17.48 1.56 3.71
N ALA A 77 -17.32 2.66 4.46
CA ALA A 77 -16.81 3.92 3.88
C ALA A 77 -15.38 3.79 3.32
N LYS A 78 -14.52 3.00 3.99
CA LYS A 78 -13.17 2.72 3.51
C LYS A 78 -13.21 1.76 2.31
N LEU A 79 -14.11 0.78 2.29
CA LEU A 79 -14.33 -0.11 1.13
C LEU A 79 -14.73 0.69 -0.12
N THR A 80 -15.77 1.52 -0.03
CA THR A 80 -16.22 2.36 -1.16
C THR A 80 -15.12 3.31 -1.64
N LYS A 81 -14.32 3.87 -0.72
CA LYS A 81 -13.14 4.68 -1.11
C LYS A 81 -12.12 3.82 -1.88
N ARG A 82 -11.80 2.62 -1.41
CA ARG A 82 -10.83 1.73 -2.08
C ARG A 82 -11.31 1.29 -3.46
N GLU A 83 -12.56 0.88 -3.59
CA GLU A 83 -13.17 0.48 -4.86
C GLU A 83 -13.10 1.59 -5.91
N ARG A 84 -13.38 2.84 -5.52
CA ARG A 84 -13.31 4.00 -6.42
C ARG A 84 -11.90 4.21 -6.99
N HIS A 85 -10.86 3.95 -6.19
CA HIS A 85 -9.48 4.14 -6.62
C HIS A 85 -8.87 2.89 -7.25
N PHE A 86 -9.53 1.73 -7.13
CA PHE A 86 -8.99 0.45 -7.62
C PHE A 86 -8.62 0.50 -9.09
N LYS A 87 -9.51 1.03 -9.95
CA LYS A 87 -9.25 1.13 -11.40
C LYS A 87 -8.03 1.99 -11.70
N HIS A 88 -7.91 3.15 -11.05
CA HIS A 88 -6.77 4.05 -11.23
C HIS A 88 -5.46 3.38 -10.77
N LEU A 89 -5.48 2.73 -9.61
CA LEU A 89 -4.30 2.04 -9.08
C LEU A 89 -3.92 0.81 -9.89
N LEU A 90 -4.89 0.13 -10.54
CA LEU A 90 -4.65 -1.01 -11.40
C LEU A 90 -3.75 -0.65 -12.59
N GLU A 91 -3.92 0.55 -13.16
CA GLU A 91 -3.09 1.09 -14.25
C GLU A 91 -1.62 1.30 -13.82
N LEU A 92 -1.35 1.35 -12.51
CA LEU A 92 0.00 1.46 -11.95
C LEU A 92 0.65 0.10 -11.67
N THR A 93 -0.09 -1.00 -11.87
CA THR A 93 0.42 -2.37 -11.68
C THR A 93 0.91 -3.01 -12.99
N THR A 94 0.64 -2.36 -14.13
CA THR A 94 0.95 -2.85 -15.48
C THR A 94 2.29 -2.42 -16.02
#